data_AF-D4K1T5-F1
#
_entry.id   AF-D4K1T5-F1
#
_cell.length_a   1.000
_cell.length_b   1.000
_cell.length_c   1.000
_cell.angle_alpha   90.00
_cell.angle_beta   90.00
_cell.angle_gamma   90.00
#
_symmetry.space_group_name_H-M   'P 1'
#
loop_
_entity.id
_entity.type
_entity.pdbx_description
1 polymer ?
#
loop_
_entity_poly.entity_id
_entity_poly.type
_entity_poly.pdbx_seq_one_letter_code
_entity_poly.pdbx_strand_id
1 'polypeptide(L)'
;MRKLNTILSVLLLFICLLHGLMGSFMLLGISSGAGKFLAWIGVGILAAHTVLGLLLTAQTFRASRSGGKLYGKQNALFWARRTSGLAILLMLFFHIGVFGRVQDGVYILFPFTTVRLLTQLLLVASVFVHLLLNLRPLLVSLGIVRDKEQRGDLYLILSILVLFAAGSIILYYIGWNNV
;
A
#
# COMPACT_ATOMS: atom_id res chain seq x y z
N MET A 1 -0.87 -19.67 10.04
CA MET A 1 -0.34 -18.88 8.90
C MET A 1 -1.41 -18.05 8.18
N ARG A 2 -2.48 -18.65 7.62
CA ARG A 2 -3.48 -17.88 6.83
C ARG A 2 -4.26 -16.85 7.65
N LYS A 3 -4.81 -17.23 8.82
CA LYS A 3 -5.50 -16.31 9.75
C LYS A 3 -4.61 -15.15 10.21
N LEU A 4 -3.36 -15.45 10.55
CA LEU A 4 -2.36 -14.45 10.92
C LEU A 4 -2.14 -13.45 9.78
N ASN A 5 -1.95 -13.93 8.54
CA ASN A 5 -1.77 -13.05 7.39
C ASN A 5 -2.99 -12.14 7.15
N THR A 6 -4.21 -12.65 7.35
CA THR A 6 -5.45 -11.85 7.31
C THR A 6 -5.43 -10.73 8.35
N ILE A 7 -5.08 -11.03 9.61
CA ILE A 7 -5.00 -10.03 10.68
C ILE A 7 -3.97 -8.95 10.34
N LEU A 8 -2.77 -9.36 9.90
CA LEU A 8 -1.74 -8.42 9.46
C LEU A 8 -2.23 -7.54 8.31
N SER A 9 -2.95 -8.10 7.33
CA SER A 9 -3.52 -7.32 6.22
C SER A 9 -4.53 -6.27 6.69
N VAL A 10 -5.39 -6.59 7.66
CA VAL A 10 -6.36 -5.62 8.20
C VAL A 10 -5.63 -4.50 8.93
N LEU A 11 -4.66 -4.83 9.79
CA LEU A 11 -3.85 -3.84 10.50
C LEU A 11 -3.08 -2.95 9.52
N LEU A 12 -2.46 -3.56 8.50
CA LEU A 12 -1.70 -2.83 7.49
C LEU A 12 -2.61 -1.92 6.64
N LEU A 13 -3.83 -2.36 6.29
CA LEU A 13 -4.81 -1.51 5.61
C LEU A 13 -5.12 -0.26 6.43
N PHE A 14 -5.46 -0.44 7.71
CA PHE A 14 -5.78 0.69 8.59
C PHE A 14 -4.61 1.66 8.75
N ILE A 15 -3.41 1.12 9.03
CA ILE A 15 -2.18 1.90 9.18
C ILE A 15 -1.84 2.65 7.89
N CYS A 16 -1.95 1.99 6.73
CA CYS A 16 -1.64 2.60 5.43
C CYS A 16 -2.60 3.76 5.10
N LEU A 17 -3.90 3.58 5.35
CA LEU A 17 -4.89 4.64 5.11
C LEU A 17 -4.67 5.83 6.05
N LEU A 18 -4.44 5.55 7.34
CA LEU A 18 -4.19 6.60 8.34
C LEU A 18 -2.90 7.37 8.03
N HIS A 19 -1.80 6.67 7.72
CA HIS A 19 -0.54 7.28 7.34
C HIS A 19 -0.67 8.12 6.05
N GLY A 20 -1.34 7.59 5.01
CA GLY A 20 -1.57 8.32 3.77
C GLY A 20 -2.40 9.59 3.97
N LEU A 21 -3.41 9.55 4.84
CA LEU A 21 -4.22 10.71 5.20
C LEU A 21 -3.40 11.77 5.95
N MET A 22 -2.63 11.35 6.97
CA MET A 22 -1.75 12.25 7.73
C MET A 22 -0.68 12.89 6.82
N GLY A 23 -0.05 12.10 5.95
CA GLY A 23 0.91 12.58 4.96
C GLY A 23 0.29 13.60 4.01
N SER A 24 -0.94 13.34 3.55
CA SER A 24 -1.68 14.29 2.68
C SER A 24 -1.95 15.62 3.38
N PHE A 25 -2.38 15.62 4.64
CA PHE A 25 -2.58 16.86 5.39
C PHE A 25 -1.27 17.62 5.66
N MET A 26 -0.16 16.89 5.87
CA MET A 26 1.16 17.53 5.97
C MET A 26 1.57 18.19 4.67
N LEU A 27 1.38 17.52 3.53
CA LEU A 27 1.69 18.08 2.21
C LEU A 27 0.83 19.31 1.89
N LEU A 28 -0.42 19.36 2.36
CA LEU A 28 -1.29 20.53 2.23
C LEU A 28 -1.00 21.65 3.25
N GLY A 29 -0.03 21.48 4.14
CA GLY A 29 0.30 22.46 5.19
C GLY A 29 -0.74 22.57 6.31
N ILE A 30 -1.68 21.62 6.41
CA ILE A 30 -2.75 21.61 7.42
C ILE A 30 -2.26 21.00 8.75
N SER A 31 -1.27 20.10 8.68
CA SER A 31 -0.70 19.40 9.84
C SER A 31 0.82 19.39 9.81
N SER A 32 1.44 19.34 10.98
CA SER A 32 2.90 19.21 11.14
C SER A 32 3.37 17.75 11.27
N GLY A 33 2.46 16.79 11.39
CA GLY A 33 2.76 15.40 11.72
C GLY A 33 2.59 14.42 10.57
N ALA A 34 3.70 13.85 10.06
CA ALA A 34 3.69 12.80 9.02
C ALA A 34 3.27 11.40 9.51
N GLY A 35 3.05 11.21 10.82
CA GLY A 35 2.80 9.89 11.40
C GLY A 35 4.02 8.95 11.33
N LYS A 36 5.24 9.47 11.47
CA LYS A 36 6.50 8.69 11.31
C LYS A 36 6.56 7.44 12.20
N PHE A 37 6.15 7.53 13.46
CA PHE A 37 6.10 6.39 14.37
C PHE A 37 5.16 5.29 13.84
N LEU A 38 3.96 5.69 13.42
CA LEU A 38 2.96 4.81 12.81
C LEU A 38 3.49 4.17 11.51
N ALA A 39 4.22 4.93 10.69
CA ALA A 39 4.84 4.42 9.46
C ALA A 39 5.86 3.31 9.75
N TRP A 40 6.71 3.45 10.77
CA TRP A 40 7.67 2.40 11.15
C TRP A 40 7.02 1.13 11.69
N ILE A 41 5.93 1.27 12.46
CA ILE A 41 5.09 0.12 12.84
C ILE A 41 4.54 -0.55 11.58
N GLY A 42 4.02 0.24 10.63
CA GLY A 42 3.55 -0.23 9.34
C GLY A 42 4.61 -1.01 8.55
N VAL A 43 5.85 -0.52 8.50
CA VAL A 43 6.99 -1.21 7.85
C VAL A 43 7.26 -2.57 8.51
N GLY A 44 7.24 -2.65 9.85
CA GLY A 44 7.40 -3.92 10.56
C GLY A 44 6.31 -4.94 10.24
N ILE A 45 5.04 -4.49 10.21
CA ILE A 45 3.90 -5.34 9.85
C ILE A 45 3.96 -5.76 8.37
N LEU A 46 4.35 -4.84 7.48
CA LEU A 46 4.54 -5.12 6.06
C LEU A 46 5.61 -6.18 5.83
N ALA A 47 6.73 -6.13 6.56
CA ALA A 47 7.77 -7.15 6.47
C ALA A 47 7.21 -8.54 6.84
N ALA A 48 6.48 -8.63 7.95
CA ALA A 48 5.83 -9.87 8.36
C ALA A 48 4.80 -10.37 7.32
N HIS A 49 3.96 -9.48 6.79
CA HIS A 49 3.00 -9.78 5.73
C HIS A 49 3.70 -10.30 4.46
N THR A 50 4.83 -9.69 4.09
CA THR A 50 5.64 -10.09 2.93
C THR A 50 6.20 -11.49 3.11
N VAL A 51 6.82 -11.77 4.26
CA VAL A 51 7.38 -13.10 4.57
C VAL A 51 6.28 -14.18 4.53
N LEU A 52 5.15 -13.94 5.20
CA LEU A 52 4.02 -14.89 5.14
C LEU A 52 3.47 -15.03 3.71
N GLY A 53 3.40 -13.95 2.95
CA GLY A 53 2.99 -13.94 1.55
C GLY A 53 3.90 -14.82 0.67
N LEU A 54 5.21 -14.75 0.87
CA LEU A 54 6.21 -15.57 0.17
C LEU A 54 6.11 -17.05 0.59
N LEU A 55 5.96 -17.33 1.89
CA LEU A 55 5.80 -18.70 2.39
C LEU A 55 4.52 -19.37 1.82
N LEU A 56 3.40 -18.66 1.81
CA LEU A 56 2.14 -19.14 1.22
C LEU A 56 2.26 -19.34 -0.31
N THR A 57 3.05 -18.51 -0.97
CA THR A 57 3.36 -18.67 -2.40
C THR A 57 4.17 -19.94 -2.65
N ALA A 58 5.24 -20.15 -1.88
CA ALA A 58 6.07 -21.35 -1.97
C ALA A 58 5.26 -22.63 -1.70
N GLN A 59 4.37 -22.61 -0.70
CA GLN A 59 3.46 -23.74 -0.43
C GLN A 59 2.53 -24.02 -1.60
N THR A 60 2.00 -22.97 -2.24
CA THR A 60 1.14 -23.10 -3.43
C THR A 60 1.89 -23.75 -4.58
N PHE A 61 3.15 -23.37 -4.81
CA PHE A 61 4.00 -24.00 -5.82
C PHE A 61 4.35 -25.45 -5.49
N ARG A 62 4.69 -25.76 -4.23
CA ARG A 62 4.94 -27.14 -3.78
C ARG A 62 3.73 -28.03 -4.02
N ALA A 63 2.53 -27.58 -3.60
CA ALA A 63 1.28 -28.30 -3.81
C ALA A 63 0.90 -28.44 -5.30
N SER A 64 1.17 -27.41 -6.10
CA SER A 64 0.96 -27.43 -7.55
C SER A 64 1.85 -28.44 -8.27
N ARG A 65 3.11 -28.59 -7.81
CA ARG A 65 4.05 -29.58 -8.36
C ARG A 65 3.70 -31.01 -7.96
N SER A 66 3.24 -31.24 -6.73
CA SER A 66 2.81 -32.56 -6.26
C SER A 66 1.47 -33.02 -6.87
N GLY A 67 0.58 -32.08 -7.22
CA GLY A 67 -0.75 -32.38 -7.76
C GLY A 67 -0.85 -32.40 -9.30
N GLY A 68 0.27 -32.32 -10.02
CA GLY A 68 0.31 -32.40 -11.50
C GLY A 68 -0.32 -31.23 -12.27
N LYS A 69 -0.93 -30.24 -11.61
CA LYS A 69 -1.53 -29.04 -12.23
C LYS A 69 -0.73 -27.79 -11.90
N LEU A 70 -0.29 -27.06 -12.92
CA LEU A 70 0.44 -25.79 -12.81
C LEU A 70 -0.49 -24.61 -12.45
N TYR A 71 -1.07 -24.64 -11.26
CA TYR A 71 -2.01 -23.63 -10.74
C TYR A 71 -1.48 -22.19 -10.85
N GLY A 72 -0.18 -22.00 -10.65
CA GLY A 72 0.47 -20.70 -10.81
C GLY A 72 0.41 -20.18 -12.25
N LYS A 73 0.66 -21.02 -13.27
CA LYS A 73 0.78 -20.54 -14.66
C LYS A 73 -0.54 -20.07 -15.27
N GLN A 74 -1.67 -20.59 -14.80
CA GLN A 74 -2.99 -20.33 -15.38
C GLN A 74 -3.77 -19.23 -14.65
N ASN A 75 -3.34 -18.80 -13.47
CA ASN A 75 -4.10 -17.88 -12.64
C ASN A 75 -3.57 -16.44 -12.74
N ALA A 76 -4.14 -15.66 -13.67
CA ALA A 76 -3.78 -14.24 -13.85
C ALA A 76 -4.01 -13.41 -12.58
N LEU A 77 -5.10 -13.65 -11.85
CA LEU A 77 -5.39 -12.94 -10.59
C LEU A 77 -4.40 -13.29 -9.48
N PHE A 78 -3.84 -14.50 -9.48
CA PHE A 78 -2.77 -14.85 -8.56
C PHE A 78 -1.53 -13.99 -8.84
N TRP A 79 -1.07 -13.92 -10.09
CA TRP A 79 0.09 -13.12 -10.47
C TRP A 79 -0.12 -11.65 -10.22
N ALA A 80 -1.28 -11.10 -10.60
CA ALA A 80 -1.60 -9.69 -10.39
C ALA A 80 -1.45 -9.26 -8.91
N ARG A 81 -1.83 -10.13 -7.95
CA ARG A 81 -1.63 -9.86 -6.51
C ARG A 81 -0.16 -9.87 -6.10
N ARG A 82 0.65 -10.77 -6.66
CA ARG A 82 2.07 -10.87 -6.34
C ARG A 82 2.89 -9.76 -6.97
N THR A 83 2.61 -9.44 -8.23
CA THR A 83 3.29 -8.35 -8.94
C THR A 83 2.94 -6.99 -8.36
N SER A 84 1.66 -6.74 -7.99
CA SER A 84 1.28 -5.51 -7.27
C SER A 84 1.94 -5.41 -5.89
N GLY A 85 2.06 -6.52 -5.16
CA GLY A 85 2.79 -6.54 -3.89
C GLY A 85 4.28 -6.23 -4.07
N LEU A 86 4.91 -6.80 -5.10
CA LEU A 86 6.31 -6.50 -5.44
C LEU A 86 6.50 -5.04 -5.88
N ALA A 87 5.56 -4.49 -6.65
CA ALA A 87 5.56 -3.09 -7.06
C ALA A 87 5.50 -2.15 -5.85
N ILE A 88 4.68 -2.45 -4.84
CA ILE A 88 4.65 -1.70 -3.58
C ILE A 88 6.01 -1.76 -2.87
N LEU A 89 6.63 -2.94 -2.74
CA LEU A 89 7.93 -3.07 -2.08
C LEU A 89 9.01 -2.23 -2.79
N LEU A 90 9.03 -2.25 -4.12
CA LEU A 90 9.93 -1.45 -4.93
C LEU A 90 9.66 0.05 -4.75
N MET A 91 8.40 0.47 -4.84
CA MET A 91 8.02 1.88 -4.70
C MET A 91 8.24 2.39 -3.27
N LEU A 92 8.10 1.53 -2.26
CA LEU A 92 8.35 1.87 -0.86
C LEU A 92 9.83 2.18 -0.62
N PHE A 93 10.75 1.47 -1.29
CA PHE A 93 12.17 1.79 -1.24
C PHE A 93 12.43 3.24 -1.70
N PHE A 94 11.81 3.67 -2.80
CA PHE A 94 11.92 5.05 -3.28
C PHE A 94 11.21 6.04 -2.34
N HIS A 95 10.04 5.69 -1.81
CA HIS A 95 9.32 6.55 -0.87
C HIS A 95 10.12 6.82 0.40
N ILE A 96 10.78 5.81 0.98
CA ILE A 96 11.62 5.99 2.17
C ILE A 96 12.94 6.71 1.82
N GLY A 97 13.60 6.31 0.74
CA GLY A 97 14.96 6.76 0.42
C GLY A 97 15.06 8.14 -0.24
N VAL A 98 13.99 8.63 -0.89
CA VAL A 98 14.07 9.81 -1.77
C VAL A 98 13.37 11.05 -1.17
N PHE A 99 12.60 10.90 -0.09
CA PHE A 99 11.73 11.98 0.40
C PHE A 99 12.41 13.05 1.25
N GLY A 100 13.34 12.66 2.12
CA GLY A 100 13.92 13.61 3.05
C GLY A 100 14.87 12.96 4.02
N ARG A 101 15.56 13.80 4.78
CA ARG A 101 16.47 13.39 5.85
C ARG A 101 16.05 14.04 7.15
N VAL A 102 16.36 13.37 8.26
CA VAL A 102 16.33 14.05 9.55
C VAL A 102 17.64 14.80 9.69
N GLN A 103 17.55 16.12 9.85
CA GLN A 103 18.67 16.96 10.23
C GLN A 103 18.30 17.65 11.54
N ASP A 104 19.11 17.45 12.59
CA ASP A 104 18.93 18.06 13.91
C ASP A 104 17.53 17.83 14.53
N GLY A 105 16.96 16.64 14.32
CA GLY A 105 15.65 16.25 14.84
C GLY A 105 14.45 16.70 13.99
N VAL A 106 14.67 17.55 12.98
CA VAL A 106 13.63 18.01 12.05
C VAL A 106 13.66 17.19 10.76
N TYR A 107 12.50 16.74 10.29
CA TYR A 107 12.41 16.03 9.01
C TYR A 107 12.35 17.05 7.87
N ILE A 108 13.44 17.16 7.11
CA ILE A 108 13.54 18.09 5.98
C ILE A 108 13.26 17.33 4.70
N LEU A 109 12.23 17.75 3.98
CA LEU A 109 11.93 17.28 2.64
C LEU A 109 13.00 17.80 1.68
N PHE A 110 13.57 16.91 0.90
CA PHE A 110 14.45 17.31 -0.19
C PHE A 110 13.61 18.01 -1.30
N PRO A 111 14.22 18.72 -2.28
CA PRO A 111 13.49 19.42 -3.35
C PRO A 111 12.49 18.53 -4.14
N PHE A 112 11.24 18.95 -4.26
CA PHE A 112 10.18 18.10 -4.82
C PHE A 112 10.20 18.05 -6.37
N THR A 113 11.09 17.23 -6.93
CA THR A 113 11.26 17.06 -8.38
C THR A 113 10.16 16.20 -9.02
N THR A 114 10.06 16.26 -10.35
CA THR A 114 9.13 15.43 -11.14
C THR A 114 9.32 13.93 -10.89
N VAL A 115 10.57 13.47 -10.68
CA VAL A 115 10.86 12.06 -10.35
C VAL A 115 10.18 11.66 -9.02
N ARG A 116 10.15 12.56 -8.05
CA ARG A 116 9.53 12.30 -6.74
C ARG A 116 8.02 12.30 -6.84
N LEU A 117 7.45 13.25 -7.56
CA LEU A 117 6.04 13.22 -7.92
C LEU A 117 5.67 11.86 -8.54
N LEU A 118 6.39 11.42 -9.57
CA LEU A 118 6.11 10.17 -10.27
C LEU A 118 6.22 8.96 -9.35
N THR A 119 7.29 8.85 -8.57
CA THR A 119 7.46 7.73 -7.62
C THR A 119 6.35 7.67 -6.57
N GLN A 120 5.84 8.81 -6.09
CA GLN A 120 4.71 8.82 -5.16
C GLN A 120 3.40 8.44 -5.81
N LEU A 121 3.11 8.97 -7.00
CA LEU A 121 1.89 8.61 -7.72
C LEU A 121 1.91 7.11 -8.09
N LEU A 122 3.07 6.56 -8.46
CA LEU A 122 3.25 5.14 -8.71
C LEU A 122 3.08 4.30 -7.44
N LEU A 123 3.56 4.77 -6.28
CA LEU A 123 3.30 4.10 -5.00
C LEU A 123 1.80 4.07 -4.68
N VAL A 124 1.13 5.23 -4.76
CA VAL A 124 -0.31 5.36 -4.50
C VAL A 124 -1.11 4.45 -5.45
N ALA A 125 -0.77 4.45 -6.75
CA ALA A 125 -1.39 3.56 -7.72
C ALA A 125 -1.14 2.08 -7.42
N SER A 126 0.09 1.71 -7.05
CA SER A 126 0.45 0.32 -6.71
C SER A 126 -0.32 -0.17 -5.49
N VAL A 127 -0.41 0.65 -4.44
CA VAL A 127 -1.22 0.37 -3.24
C VAL A 127 -2.68 0.21 -3.62
N PHE A 128 -3.24 1.13 -4.40
CA PHE A 128 -4.63 1.07 -4.83
C PHE A 128 -4.95 -0.22 -5.60
N VAL A 129 -4.14 -0.56 -6.61
CA VAL A 129 -4.31 -1.81 -7.38
C VAL A 129 -4.21 -3.03 -6.47
N HIS A 130 -3.24 -3.07 -5.55
CA HIS A 130 -3.12 -4.18 -4.62
C HIS A 130 -4.34 -4.32 -3.72
N LEU A 131 -4.89 -3.21 -3.24
CA LEU A 131 -6.12 -3.20 -2.44
C LEU A 131 -7.33 -3.66 -3.26
N LEU A 132 -7.49 -3.21 -4.50
CA LEU A 132 -8.57 -3.66 -5.38
C LEU A 132 -8.57 -5.20 -5.57
N LEU A 133 -7.39 -5.78 -5.76
CA LEU A 133 -7.25 -7.21 -6.00
C LEU A 133 -7.41 -8.07 -4.74
N ASN A 134 -7.24 -7.47 -3.55
CA ASN A 134 -7.19 -8.19 -2.27
C ASN A 134 -8.32 -7.85 -1.31
N LEU A 135 -9.09 -6.78 -1.53
CA LEU A 135 -10.20 -6.39 -0.63
C LEU A 135 -11.28 -7.47 -0.59
N ARG A 136 -11.74 -7.97 -1.75
CA ARG A 136 -12.73 -9.06 -1.77
C ARG A 136 -12.21 -10.33 -1.07
N PRO A 137 -11.03 -10.89 -1.40
CA PRO A 137 -10.47 -12.01 -0.66
C PRO A 137 -10.32 -11.76 0.85
N LEU A 138 -9.97 -10.55 1.26
CA LEU A 138 -9.85 -10.16 2.66
C LEU A 138 -11.20 -10.23 3.36
N LEU A 139 -12.24 -9.61 2.79
CA LEU A 139 -13.60 -9.65 3.32
C LEU A 139 -14.15 -11.08 3.42
N VAL A 140 -13.88 -11.92 2.42
CA VAL A 140 -14.22 -13.36 2.45
C VAL A 140 -13.53 -14.04 3.62
N SER A 141 -12.24 -13.79 3.83
CA SER A 141 -11.47 -14.41 4.92
C SER A 141 -11.91 -13.98 6.32
N LEU A 142 -12.55 -12.80 6.43
CA LEU A 142 -13.11 -12.28 7.67
C LEU A 142 -14.56 -12.76 7.92
N GLY A 143 -15.18 -13.44 6.94
CA GLY A 143 -16.60 -13.82 7.01
C GLY A 143 -17.55 -12.62 6.90
N ILE A 144 -17.08 -11.45 6.48
CA ILE A 144 -17.84 -10.18 6.40
C ILE A 144 -18.60 -10.05 5.07
N VAL A 145 -18.53 -11.04 4.18
CA VAL A 145 -19.25 -10.97 2.89
C VAL A 145 -20.73 -11.25 3.10
N ARG A 146 -21.53 -10.18 3.23
CA ARG A 146 -22.99 -10.28 3.19
C ARG A 146 -23.58 -9.66 1.91
N ASP A 147 -23.23 -8.44 1.52
CA ASP A 147 -23.93 -7.77 0.40
C ASP A 147 -23.02 -7.06 -0.62
N LYS A 148 -23.48 -7.01 -1.89
CA LYS A 148 -22.74 -6.38 -3.00
C LYS A 148 -22.56 -4.87 -2.81
N GLU A 149 -23.54 -4.21 -2.19
CA GLU A 149 -23.59 -2.76 -1.98
C GLU A 149 -22.50 -2.30 -1.01
N GLN A 150 -22.43 -2.90 0.19
CA GLN A 150 -21.40 -2.57 1.18
C GLN A 150 -19.97 -2.70 0.63
N ARG A 151 -19.73 -3.68 -0.24
CA ARG A 151 -18.44 -3.81 -0.92
C ARG A 151 -18.20 -2.69 -1.93
N GLY A 152 -19.24 -2.25 -2.63
CA GLY A 152 -19.19 -1.08 -3.50
C GLY A 152 -18.81 0.18 -2.71
N ASP A 153 -19.42 0.40 -1.55
CA ASP A 153 -19.12 1.54 -0.67
C ASP A 153 -17.67 1.54 -0.22
N LEU A 154 -17.12 0.37 0.16
CA LEU A 154 -15.71 0.27 0.53
C LEU A 154 -14.76 0.63 -0.64
N TYR A 155 -15.08 0.21 -1.86
CA TYR A 155 -14.31 0.60 -3.03
C TYR A 155 -14.43 2.09 -3.32
N LEU A 156 -15.61 2.69 -3.13
CA LEU A 156 -15.82 4.12 -3.29
C LEU A 156 -15.01 4.93 -2.28
N ILE A 157 -15.11 4.59 -0.99
CA ILE A 157 -14.34 5.22 0.09
C ILE A 157 -12.84 5.14 -0.21
N LEU A 158 -12.35 3.95 -0.58
CA LEU A 158 -10.95 3.75 -0.92
C LEU A 158 -10.53 4.62 -2.11
N SER A 159 -11.37 4.72 -3.15
CA SER A 159 -11.09 5.53 -4.33
C SER A 159 -11.01 7.02 -4.00
N ILE A 160 -11.91 7.53 -3.16
CA ILE A 160 -11.89 8.92 -2.68
C ILE A 160 -10.60 9.20 -1.90
N LEU A 161 -10.22 8.32 -0.97
CA LEU A 161 -8.98 8.48 -0.19
C LEU A 161 -7.73 8.46 -1.08
N VAL A 162 -7.70 7.61 -2.10
CA VAL A 162 -6.59 7.54 -3.07
C VAL A 162 -6.53 8.79 -3.94
N LEU A 163 -7.67 9.28 -4.43
CA LEU A 163 -7.73 10.53 -5.19
C LEU A 163 -7.30 11.73 -4.34
N PHE A 164 -7.70 11.77 -3.07
CA PHE A 164 -7.25 12.79 -2.13
C PHE A 164 -5.74 12.75 -1.92
N ALA A 165 -5.16 11.56 -1.72
CA ALA A 165 -3.72 11.41 -1.58
C ALA A 165 -2.95 11.80 -2.86
N ALA A 166 -3.41 11.37 -4.04
CA ALA A 166 -2.81 11.77 -5.30
C ALA A 166 -2.91 13.30 -5.53
N GLY A 167 -4.08 13.88 -5.24
CA GLY A 167 -4.32 15.31 -5.35
C GLY A 167 -3.42 16.13 -4.43
N SER A 168 -3.24 15.72 -3.18
CA SER A 168 -2.35 16.41 -2.23
C SER A 168 -0.89 16.41 -2.71
N ILE A 169 -0.40 15.28 -3.26
CA ILE A 169 0.94 15.18 -3.85
C ILE A 169 1.10 16.11 -5.05
N ILE A 170 0.11 16.17 -5.94
CA ILE A 170 0.13 17.02 -7.14
C ILE A 170 0.12 18.50 -6.73
N LEU A 171 -0.78 18.89 -5.83
CA LEU A 171 -0.87 20.26 -5.34
C LEU A 171 0.43 20.70 -4.65
N TYR A 172 1.03 19.80 -3.86
CA TYR A 172 2.33 20.08 -3.24
C TYR A 172 3.44 20.28 -4.29
N TYR A 173 3.49 19.43 -5.33
CA TYR A 173 4.44 19.62 -6.43
C TYR A 173 4.26 20.95 -7.15
N ILE A 174 3.00 21.30 -7.48
CA ILE A 174 2.69 22.58 -8.14
C ILE A 174 3.09 23.74 -7.23
N GLY A 175 2.74 23.69 -5.94
CA GLY A 175 3.13 24.71 -4.97
C GLY A 175 4.64 24.86 -4.86
N TRP A 176 5.38 23.76 -4.82
CA TRP A 176 6.85 23.78 -4.72
C TRP A 176 7.53 24.39 -5.95
N ASN A 177 6.98 24.21 -7.16
CA ASN A 177 7.62 24.67 -8.41
C ASN A 177 7.16 26.07 -8.87
N ASN A 178 6.18 26.67 -8.19
CA ASN A 178 5.71 28.04 -8.46
C ASN A 178 6.19 29.06 -7.41
N VAL A 179 7.00 28.62 -6.44
CA VAL A 179 7.69 29.45 -5.43
C VAL A 179 9.16 29.52 -5.79
#